data_AF-A0A7U9SQB9-F1
#
_entry.id   AF-A0A7U9SQB9-F1
#
_cell.length_a   1.000
_cell.length_b   1.000
_cell.length_c   1.000
_cell.angle_alpha   90.00
_cell.angle_beta   90.00
_cell.angle_gamma   90.00
#
_symmetry.space_group_name_H-M   'P 1'
#
loop_
_entity.id
_entity.type
_entity.pdbx_description
1 polymer ?
#
loop_
_entity_poly.entity_id
_entity_poly.type
_entity_poly.pdbx_seq_one_letter_code
_entity_poly.pdbx_strand_id
1 'polypeptide(L)'
;MNEQKSLKRSIRYLFVIFCGVFAVSEFTAIIGTLGLGSKVFHICLHSAILLLIIWLATSGYKYLAKHMVDPLVEMNFAIKELAKGNLKAEVTYQADNELGALAGSLRATSEMLRALLKDLTMILGEFSKGNFNVRSSHPEAYIGDFTYLLQGLVGLVKGFSDTMRNIDNAADQVAEGSNDLAMSSQELAEGATNQAAAIQGLVQTVKDVTEQVQENTRATDNAHDNAKKIAVQAKISQEKMEELTRAMETIKETSNEIGKIIVDIEEIASQTNLLSLNAAIEAARAGEAGKGFAVVAEQIRKLAEDSAKSAVTTKELIDKSIREVQKGNEITERTTESFDDVIKEMDHIVLAIANIRIASDKQAVSVREIESGFESISAVVESNSAAAEESSATSQELSAQAAALKGQVDHFQLRED
;
A
#
# COMPACT_ATOMS: atom_id res chain seq x y z
N MET A 1 -70.72 -30.10 28.90
CA MET A 1 -70.22 -30.76 30.12
C MET A 1 -71.16 -31.91 30.41
N ASN A 2 -70.93 -33.05 29.76
CA ASN A 2 -71.79 -34.22 29.89
C ASN A 2 -71.76 -34.68 31.35
N GLU A 3 -72.94 -34.84 31.96
CA GLU A 3 -73.11 -35.54 33.22
C GLU A 3 -72.60 -36.98 33.05
N GLN A 4 -71.29 -37.15 33.21
CA GLN A 4 -70.68 -38.44 33.40
C GLN A 4 -71.36 -39.02 34.63
N LYS A 5 -72.16 -40.07 34.44
CA LYS A 5 -72.86 -40.81 35.51
C LYS A 5 -71.91 -40.94 36.68
N SER A 6 -72.11 -40.15 37.73
CA SER A 6 -71.18 -40.11 38.85
C SER A 6 -71.03 -41.53 39.38
N LEU A 7 -69.78 -42.02 39.49
CA LEU A 7 -69.50 -43.35 40.05
C LEU A 7 -70.21 -43.53 41.40
N LYS A 8 -70.32 -42.44 42.18
CA LYS A 8 -71.09 -42.34 43.43
C LYS A 8 -72.57 -42.65 43.24
N ARG A 9 -73.18 -42.12 42.17
CA ARG A 9 -74.58 -42.36 41.80
C ARG A 9 -74.79 -43.81 41.34
N SER A 10 -73.88 -44.36 40.54
CA SER A 10 -73.95 -45.75 40.07
C SER A 10 -73.81 -46.76 41.23
N ILE A 11 -72.85 -46.55 42.13
CA ILE A 11 -72.68 -47.40 43.33
C ILE A 11 -73.88 -47.26 44.26
N ARG A 12 -74.38 -46.04 44.49
CA ARG A 12 -75.62 -45.84 45.26
C ARG A 12 -76.80 -46.60 44.65
N TYR A 13 -76.99 -46.53 43.34
CA TYR A 13 -78.06 -47.29 42.67
C TYR A 13 -77.88 -48.80 42.82
N LEU A 14 -76.65 -49.31 42.71
CA LEU A 14 -76.35 -50.73 42.91
C LEU A 14 -76.76 -51.18 44.32
N PHE A 15 -76.38 -50.44 45.36
CA PHE A 15 -76.74 -50.75 46.74
C PHE A 15 -78.25 -50.63 47.00
N VAL A 16 -78.94 -49.68 46.36
CA VAL A 16 -80.41 -49.55 46.44
C VAL A 16 -81.11 -50.71 45.75
N ILE A 17 -80.64 -51.15 44.57
CA ILE A 17 -81.16 -52.33 43.87
C ILE A 17 -80.94 -53.58 44.71
N PHE A 18 -79.75 -53.74 45.30
CA PHE A 18 -79.43 -54.85 46.19
C PHE A 18 -80.41 -54.85 47.39
N CYS A 19 -80.53 -53.73 48.11
CA CYS A 19 -81.54 -53.58 49.16
C CYS A 19 -82.95 -53.94 48.70
N GLY A 20 -83.36 -53.50 47.51
CA GLY A 20 -84.69 -53.78 46.96
C GLY A 20 -84.93 -55.26 46.71
N VAL A 21 -83.96 -55.96 46.09
CA VAL A 21 -84.04 -57.41 45.83
C VAL A 21 -84.11 -58.20 47.14
N PHE A 22 -83.26 -57.87 48.11
CA PHE A 22 -83.30 -58.52 49.42
C PHE A 22 -84.57 -58.17 50.21
N ALA A 23 -85.09 -56.95 50.10
CA ALA A 23 -86.33 -56.55 50.74
C ALA A 23 -87.54 -57.33 50.20
N VAL A 24 -87.61 -57.55 48.88
CA VAL A 24 -88.65 -58.38 48.28
C VAL A 24 -88.52 -59.84 48.75
N SER A 25 -87.30 -60.39 48.78
CA SER A 25 -87.04 -61.75 49.31
C SER A 25 -87.51 -61.90 50.76
N GLU A 26 -87.12 -60.99 51.66
CA GLU A 26 -87.54 -61.03 53.06
C GLU A 26 -89.05 -60.83 53.22
N PHE A 27 -89.66 -59.95 52.43
CA PHE A 27 -91.11 -59.76 52.43
C PHE A 27 -91.86 -61.02 52.00
N THR A 28 -91.38 -61.73 50.97
CA THR A 28 -91.95 -63.02 50.57
C THR A 28 -91.78 -64.09 51.64
N ALA A 29 -90.64 -64.10 52.35
CA ALA A 29 -90.42 -65.02 53.48
C ALA A 29 -91.37 -64.71 54.64
N ILE A 30 -91.56 -63.43 54.99
CA ILE A 30 -92.53 -62.98 56.00
C ILE A 30 -93.94 -63.47 55.64
N ILE A 31 -94.38 -63.27 54.39
CA ILE A 31 -95.69 -63.74 53.93
C ILE A 31 -95.80 -65.28 54.02
N GLY A 32 -94.77 -66.02 53.60
CA GLY A 32 -94.74 -67.48 53.65
C GLY A 32 -94.88 -68.06 55.08
N THR A 33 -94.46 -67.31 56.11
CA THR A 33 -94.58 -67.75 57.51
C THR A 33 -95.97 -67.52 58.15
N LEU A 34 -96.94 -66.87 57.48
CA LEU A 34 -98.28 -66.61 58.04
C LEU A 34 -99.12 -67.88 58.37
N GLY A 35 -98.69 -69.07 57.96
CA GLY A 35 -99.42 -70.35 58.10
C GLY A 35 -98.97 -71.32 59.22
N LEU A 36 -97.87 -71.08 59.95
CA LEU A 36 -97.34 -72.01 60.97
C LEU A 36 -97.10 -71.33 62.34
N GLY A 37 -97.21 -72.09 63.44
CA GLY A 37 -97.23 -71.58 64.83
C GLY A 37 -95.95 -70.86 65.29
N SER A 38 -96.12 -69.83 66.13
CA SER A 38 -95.15 -68.76 66.51
C SER A 38 -94.99 -67.60 65.51
N LYS A 39 -96.13 -67.03 65.07
CA LYS A 39 -96.20 -65.93 64.08
C LYS A 39 -95.36 -64.70 64.44
N VAL A 40 -95.28 -64.35 65.72
CA VAL A 40 -94.56 -63.14 66.16
C VAL A 40 -93.05 -63.30 66.04
N PHE A 41 -92.53 -64.49 66.36
CA PHE A 41 -91.08 -64.73 66.34
C PHE A 41 -90.50 -64.68 64.93
N HIS A 42 -91.15 -65.33 63.96
CA HIS A 42 -90.70 -65.35 62.57
C HIS A 42 -90.78 -63.97 61.89
N ILE A 43 -91.86 -63.21 62.13
CA ILE A 43 -92.00 -61.84 61.61
C ILE A 43 -90.92 -60.92 62.21
N CYS A 44 -90.66 -61.00 63.51
CA CYS A 44 -89.60 -60.24 64.16
C CYS A 44 -88.21 -60.60 63.62
N LEU A 45 -87.93 -61.89 63.38
CA LEU A 45 -86.66 -62.36 62.85
C LEU A 45 -86.38 -61.83 61.43
N HIS A 46 -87.34 -61.98 60.51
CA HIS A 46 -87.20 -61.49 59.14
C HIS A 46 -87.18 -59.95 59.07
N SER A 47 -87.91 -59.27 59.96
CA SER A 47 -87.82 -57.80 60.09
C SER A 47 -86.43 -57.37 60.57
N ALA A 48 -85.81 -58.10 61.49
CA ALA A 48 -84.45 -57.84 61.95
C ALA A 48 -83.41 -58.11 60.84
N ILE A 49 -83.58 -59.17 60.04
CA ILE A 49 -82.72 -59.46 58.87
C ILE A 49 -82.82 -58.35 57.83
N LEU A 50 -84.04 -57.90 57.52
CA LEU A 50 -84.26 -56.78 56.60
C LEU A 50 -83.57 -55.49 57.07
N LEU A 51 -83.70 -55.15 58.35
CA LEU A 51 -83.03 -54.00 58.95
C LEU A 51 -81.50 -54.14 58.90
N LEU A 52 -80.97 -55.34 59.15
CA LEU A 52 -79.54 -55.64 59.06
C LEU A 52 -79.02 -55.47 57.63
N ILE A 53 -79.77 -55.93 56.62
CA ILE A 53 -79.39 -55.77 55.21
C ILE A 53 -79.39 -54.31 54.79
N ILE A 54 -80.41 -53.54 55.17
CA ILE A 54 -80.45 -52.09 54.92
C ILE A 54 -79.27 -51.40 55.60
N TRP A 55 -78.95 -51.78 56.84
CA TRP A 55 -77.80 -51.25 57.56
C TRP A 55 -76.46 -51.62 56.91
N LEU A 56 -76.26 -52.87 56.51
CA LEU A 56 -75.04 -53.33 55.82
C LEU A 56 -74.89 -52.67 54.46
N ALA A 57 -75.98 -52.51 53.71
CA ALA A 57 -75.94 -51.87 52.41
C ALA A 57 -75.68 -50.36 52.52
N THR A 58 -76.32 -49.67 53.47
CA THR A 58 -76.04 -48.24 53.69
C THR A 58 -74.65 -48.00 54.25
N SER A 59 -74.16 -48.88 55.13
CA SER A 59 -72.80 -48.82 55.69
C SER A 59 -71.74 -49.17 54.65
N GLY A 60 -71.96 -50.21 53.85
CA GLY A 60 -71.10 -50.61 52.73
C GLY A 60 -71.02 -49.54 51.64
N TYR A 61 -72.16 -48.93 51.28
CA TYR A 61 -72.19 -47.75 50.40
C TYR A 61 -71.38 -46.60 50.99
N LYS A 62 -71.61 -46.22 52.25
CA LYS A 62 -70.87 -45.13 52.91
C LYS A 62 -69.37 -45.41 52.96
N TYR A 63 -69.00 -46.67 53.23
CA TYR A 63 -67.62 -47.11 53.27
C TYR A 63 -66.94 -46.99 51.90
N LEU A 64 -67.55 -47.56 50.85
CA LEU A 64 -67.04 -47.49 49.47
C LEU A 64 -67.02 -46.06 48.93
N ALA A 65 -68.08 -45.28 49.21
CA ALA A 65 -68.14 -43.88 48.82
C ALA A 65 -66.98 -43.09 49.43
N LYS A 66 -66.73 -43.26 50.73
CA LYS A 66 -65.68 -42.53 51.44
C LYS A 66 -64.26 -43.00 51.12
N HIS A 67 -64.03 -44.31 50.98
CA HIS A 67 -62.68 -44.87 50.86
C HIS A 67 -62.27 -45.21 49.42
N MET A 68 -63.20 -45.22 48.46
CA MET A 68 -62.88 -45.48 47.05
C MET A 68 -63.35 -44.36 46.13
N VAL A 69 -64.60 -43.91 46.24
CA VAL A 69 -65.18 -42.96 45.27
C VAL A 69 -64.67 -41.54 45.50
N ASP A 70 -64.71 -41.05 46.73
CA ASP A 70 -64.31 -39.68 47.06
C ASP A 70 -62.81 -39.42 46.75
N PRO A 71 -61.86 -40.33 47.06
CA PRO A 71 -60.46 -40.21 46.65
C PRO A 71 -60.26 -40.19 45.12
N LEU A 72 -60.99 -41.01 44.38
CA LEU A 72 -60.93 -41.00 42.90
C LEU A 72 -61.46 -39.68 42.32
N VAL A 73 -62.48 -39.08 42.93
CA VAL A 73 -63.00 -37.77 42.53
C VAL A 73 -61.95 -36.68 42.78
N GLU A 74 -61.27 -36.71 43.93
CA GLU A 74 -60.16 -35.81 44.27
C GLU A 74 -58.99 -35.95 43.29
N MET A 75 -58.53 -37.17 43.01
CA MET A 75 -57.45 -37.42 42.05
C MET A 75 -57.83 -36.94 40.64
N ASN A 76 -59.06 -37.21 40.19
CA ASN A 76 -59.54 -36.73 38.89
C ASN A 76 -59.61 -35.20 38.84
N PHE A 77 -59.94 -34.54 39.96
CA PHE A 77 -59.87 -33.09 40.06
C PHE A 77 -58.41 -32.59 39.94
N ALA A 78 -57.49 -33.17 40.70
CA ALA A 78 -56.08 -32.81 40.67
C ALA A 78 -55.44 -33.06 39.28
N ILE A 79 -55.75 -34.16 38.61
CA ILE A 79 -55.31 -34.43 37.23
C ILE A 79 -55.88 -33.39 36.26
N LYS A 80 -57.15 -33.00 36.40
CA LYS A 80 -57.74 -31.94 35.57
C LYS A 80 -57.08 -30.58 35.79
N GLU A 81 -56.69 -30.26 37.01
CA GLU A 81 -55.95 -29.04 37.31
C GLU A 81 -54.53 -29.10 36.75
N LEU A 82 -53.84 -30.23 36.91
CA LEU A 82 -52.52 -30.48 36.30
C LEU A 82 -52.58 -30.36 34.77
N ALA A 83 -53.60 -30.91 34.12
CA ALA A 83 -53.81 -30.80 32.68
C ALA A 83 -54.06 -29.36 32.20
N LYS A 84 -54.51 -28.46 33.07
CA LYS A 84 -54.61 -27.02 32.80
C LYS A 84 -53.33 -26.24 33.15
N GLY A 85 -52.28 -26.92 33.59
CA GLY A 85 -51.04 -26.30 34.07
C GLY A 85 -51.11 -25.77 35.51
N ASN A 86 -52.23 -25.98 36.22
CA ASN A 86 -52.31 -25.64 37.64
C ASN A 86 -51.70 -26.74 38.49
N LEU A 87 -50.40 -26.64 38.71
CA LEU A 87 -49.68 -27.62 39.50
C LEU A 87 -49.99 -27.52 40.99
N LYS A 88 -50.68 -26.49 41.48
CA LYS A 88 -50.90 -26.23 42.93
C LYS A 88 -52.01 -27.09 43.56
N ALA A 89 -52.74 -27.87 42.77
CA ALA A 89 -53.78 -28.75 43.30
C ALA A 89 -53.18 -29.74 44.33
N GLU A 90 -53.81 -29.82 45.50
CA GLU A 90 -53.38 -30.73 46.57
C GLU A 90 -54.10 -32.08 46.44
N VAL A 91 -53.35 -33.15 46.67
CA VAL A 91 -53.87 -34.51 46.78
C VAL A 91 -53.63 -34.96 48.22
N THR A 92 -54.68 -34.90 49.03
CA THR A 92 -54.65 -35.09 50.48
C THR A 92 -54.81 -36.56 50.88
N TYR A 93 -55.42 -37.39 50.03
CA TYR A 93 -55.66 -38.80 50.32
C TYR A 93 -54.35 -39.58 50.58
N GLN A 94 -54.33 -40.31 51.70
CA GLN A 94 -53.23 -41.18 52.12
C GLN A 94 -53.80 -42.48 52.68
N ALA A 95 -53.35 -43.60 52.13
CA ALA A 95 -53.71 -44.94 52.58
C ALA A 95 -52.63 -45.93 52.12
N ASP A 96 -52.53 -47.07 52.79
CA ASP A 96 -51.66 -48.18 52.38
C ASP A 96 -52.42 -49.13 51.44
N ASN A 97 -52.78 -48.62 50.25
CA ASN A 97 -53.48 -49.35 49.18
C ASN A 97 -53.18 -48.74 47.81
N GLU A 98 -53.74 -49.31 46.74
CA GLU A 98 -53.51 -48.89 45.35
C GLU A 98 -53.93 -47.45 45.09
N LEU A 99 -55.01 -46.99 45.73
CA LEU A 99 -55.44 -45.59 45.64
C LEU A 99 -54.45 -44.67 46.36
N GLY A 100 -53.87 -45.11 47.48
CA GLY A 100 -52.84 -44.36 48.19
C GLY A 100 -51.55 -44.25 47.38
N ALA A 101 -51.14 -45.35 46.73
CA ALA A 101 -50.02 -45.37 45.79
C ALA A 101 -50.26 -44.42 44.60
N LEU A 102 -51.46 -44.45 44.00
CA LEU A 102 -51.84 -43.53 42.92
C LEU A 102 -51.82 -42.06 43.36
N ALA A 103 -52.35 -41.74 44.55
CA ALA A 103 -52.24 -40.40 45.13
C ALA A 103 -50.77 -39.99 45.35
N GLY A 104 -49.93 -40.92 45.81
CA GLY A 104 -48.50 -40.73 45.98
C GLY A 104 -47.78 -40.41 44.66
N SER A 105 -48.03 -41.20 43.61
CA SER A 105 -47.48 -40.94 42.27
C SER A 105 -47.92 -39.58 41.72
N LEU A 106 -49.21 -39.23 41.88
CA LEU A 106 -49.73 -37.93 41.42
C LEU A 106 -49.11 -36.74 42.17
N ARG A 107 -48.86 -36.88 43.48
CA ARG A 107 -48.11 -35.88 44.27
C ARG A 107 -46.68 -35.75 43.74
N ALA A 108 -45.96 -36.86 43.59
CA ALA A 108 -44.58 -36.86 43.12
C ALA A 108 -44.46 -36.24 41.72
N THR A 109 -45.37 -36.55 40.79
CA THR A 109 -45.43 -35.90 39.47
C THR A 109 -45.68 -34.39 39.59
N SER A 110 -46.62 -33.96 40.43
CA SER A 110 -46.90 -32.53 40.63
C SER A 110 -45.71 -31.79 41.23
N GLU A 111 -45.02 -32.39 42.20
CA GLU A 111 -43.81 -31.83 42.83
C GLU A 111 -42.66 -31.73 41.83
N MET A 112 -42.41 -32.78 41.05
CA MET A 112 -41.40 -32.77 39.97
C MET A 112 -41.69 -31.65 38.97
N LEU A 113 -42.92 -31.55 38.45
CA LEU A 113 -43.29 -30.50 37.49
C LEU A 113 -43.16 -29.10 38.10
N ARG A 114 -43.47 -28.92 39.39
CA ARG A 114 -43.27 -27.64 40.08
C ARG A 114 -41.78 -27.30 40.20
N ALA A 115 -40.94 -28.26 40.54
CA ALA A 115 -39.49 -28.08 40.63
C ALA A 115 -38.90 -27.70 39.27
N LEU A 116 -39.26 -28.43 38.20
CA LEU A 116 -38.88 -28.13 36.82
C LEU A 116 -39.32 -26.71 36.42
N LEU A 117 -40.58 -26.36 36.64
CA LEU A 117 -41.09 -25.03 36.28
C LEU A 117 -40.36 -23.91 37.03
N LYS A 118 -40.10 -24.10 38.34
CA LYS A 118 -39.39 -23.13 39.17
C LYS A 118 -37.95 -22.93 38.67
N ASP A 119 -37.26 -24.03 38.38
CA ASP A 119 -35.87 -24.00 37.93
C ASP A 119 -35.74 -23.38 36.53
N LEU A 120 -36.59 -23.78 35.58
CA LEU A 120 -36.66 -23.17 34.24
C LEU A 120 -36.95 -21.67 34.32
N THR A 121 -37.89 -21.25 35.17
CA THR A 121 -38.23 -19.83 35.34
C THR A 121 -37.04 -19.05 35.91
N MET A 122 -36.28 -19.64 36.84
CA MET A 122 -35.06 -19.02 37.37
C MET A 122 -33.99 -18.89 36.29
N ILE A 123 -33.69 -19.96 35.55
CA ILE A 123 -32.68 -19.95 34.50
C ILE A 123 -33.03 -18.94 33.40
N LEU A 124 -34.27 -18.96 32.90
CA LEU A 124 -34.73 -18.01 31.89
C LEU A 124 -34.74 -16.57 32.43
N GLY A 125 -35.06 -16.38 33.71
CA GLY A 125 -35.01 -15.08 34.38
C GLY A 125 -33.60 -14.52 34.43
N GLU A 126 -32.60 -15.32 34.83
CA GLU A 126 -31.20 -14.93 34.83
C GLU A 126 -30.66 -14.71 33.42
N PHE A 127 -31.00 -15.60 32.48
CA PHE A 127 -30.64 -15.46 31.07
C PHE A 127 -31.17 -14.14 30.48
N SER A 128 -32.40 -13.74 30.81
CA SER A 128 -32.99 -12.47 30.33
C SER A 128 -32.30 -11.22 30.89
N LYS A 129 -31.55 -11.35 32.00
CA LYS A 129 -30.75 -10.27 32.59
C LYS A 129 -29.29 -10.28 32.09
N GLY A 130 -28.96 -11.15 31.13
CA GLY A 130 -27.61 -11.31 30.60
C GLY A 130 -26.69 -12.21 31.42
N ASN A 131 -27.22 -12.94 32.42
CA ASN A 131 -26.42 -13.93 33.14
C ASN A 131 -26.42 -15.26 32.39
N PHE A 132 -25.39 -15.45 31.54
CA PHE A 132 -25.16 -16.68 30.79
C PHE A 132 -24.28 -17.69 31.55
N ASN A 133 -23.93 -17.43 32.81
CA ASN A 133 -23.25 -18.38 33.69
C ASN A 133 -24.24 -19.10 34.64
N VAL A 134 -25.54 -18.89 34.45
CA VAL A 134 -26.59 -19.52 35.26
C VAL A 134 -26.58 -21.05 35.09
N ARG A 135 -26.82 -21.75 36.20
CA ARG A 135 -26.90 -23.22 36.27
C ARG A 135 -28.21 -23.65 36.91
N SER A 136 -28.68 -24.85 36.55
CA SER A 136 -29.81 -25.48 37.22
C SER A 136 -29.57 -25.63 38.71
N SER A 137 -30.54 -25.17 39.50
CA SER A 137 -30.57 -25.30 40.96
C SER A 137 -31.15 -26.64 41.42
N HIS A 138 -31.88 -27.34 40.53
CA HIS A 138 -32.50 -28.64 40.80
C HIS A 138 -32.25 -29.64 39.65
N PRO A 139 -30.98 -29.94 39.31
CA PRO A 139 -30.67 -30.87 38.20
C PRO A 139 -31.29 -32.25 38.40
N GLU A 140 -31.48 -32.68 39.64
CA GLU A 140 -32.12 -33.94 40.02
C GLU A 140 -33.61 -34.01 39.68
N ALA A 141 -34.28 -32.88 39.46
CA ALA A 141 -35.69 -32.86 39.06
C ALA A 141 -35.90 -33.26 37.59
N TYR A 142 -34.84 -33.18 36.77
CA TYR A 142 -34.88 -33.52 35.34
C TYR A 142 -34.60 -35.01 35.16
N ILE A 143 -35.62 -35.84 35.35
CA ILE A 143 -35.51 -37.31 35.17
C ILE A 143 -36.18 -37.78 33.87
N GLY A 144 -35.78 -38.95 33.39
CA GLY A 144 -36.33 -39.54 32.16
C GLY A 144 -36.15 -38.59 30.96
N ASP A 145 -37.21 -38.36 30.20
CA ASP A 145 -37.18 -37.51 29.01
C ASP A 145 -36.89 -36.03 29.32
N PHE A 146 -37.10 -35.57 30.56
CA PHE A 146 -36.75 -34.20 30.95
C PHE A 146 -35.24 -33.96 31.03
N THR A 147 -34.41 -35.01 31.07
CA THR A 147 -32.94 -34.87 30.97
C THR A 147 -32.52 -34.16 29.68
N TYR A 148 -33.19 -34.44 28.55
CA TYR A 148 -32.94 -33.78 27.28
C TYR A 148 -33.28 -32.29 27.30
N LEU A 149 -34.29 -31.89 28.09
CA LEU A 149 -34.65 -30.48 28.27
C LEU A 149 -33.52 -29.72 28.97
N LEU A 150 -32.97 -30.28 30.06
CA LEU A 150 -31.84 -29.68 30.76
C LEU A 150 -30.60 -29.61 29.87
N GLN A 151 -30.31 -30.67 29.12
CA GLN A 151 -29.18 -30.69 28.17
C GLN A 151 -29.33 -29.62 27.09
N GLY A 152 -30.52 -29.47 26.51
CA GLY A 152 -30.79 -28.43 25.51
C GLY A 152 -30.62 -27.02 26.08
N LEU A 153 -31.11 -26.79 27.30
CA LEU A 153 -30.96 -25.50 27.99
C LEU A 153 -29.48 -25.18 28.28
N VAL A 154 -28.72 -26.16 28.78
CA VAL A 154 -27.28 -26.05 29.01
C VAL A 154 -26.54 -25.76 27.71
N GLY A 155 -26.89 -26.47 26.63
CA GLY A 155 -26.32 -26.27 25.30
C GLY A 155 -26.59 -24.86 24.76
N LEU A 156 -27.81 -24.34 24.95
CA LEU A 156 -28.16 -22.98 24.57
C LEU A 156 -27.32 -21.96 25.32
N VAL A 157 -27.25 -22.05 26.66
CA VAL A 157 -26.48 -21.12 27.50
C VAL A 157 -24.99 -21.14 27.15
N LYS A 158 -24.41 -22.33 26.93
CA LYS A 158 -23.02 -22.46 26.46
C LYS A 158 -22.84 -21.84 25.07
N GLY A 159 -23.69 -22.16 24.10
CA GLY A 159 -23.60 -21.63 22.74
C GLY A 159 -23.67 -20.10 22.68
N PHE A 160 -24.52 -19.47 23.49
CA PHE A 160 -24.55 -18.00 23.62
C PHE A 160 -23.27 -17.45 24.26
N SER A 161 -22.76 -18.09 25.32
CA SER A 161 -21.49 -17.68 25.95
C SER A 161 -20.32 -17.77 24.99
N ASP A 162 -20.22 -18.86 24.22
CA ASP A 162 -19.17 -19.07 23.23
C ASP A 162 -19.27 -18.06 22.09
N THR A 163 -20.49 -17.75 21.63
CA THR A 163 -20.71 -16.73 20.60
C THR A 163 -20.26 -15.36 21.08
N MET A 164 -20.62 -14.96 22.32
CA MET A 164 -20.20 -13.68 22.89
C MET A 164 -18.69 -13.61 23.11
N ARG A 165 -18.05 -14.69 23.54
CA ARG A 165 -16.60 -14.78 23.66
C ARG A 165 -15.90 -14.63 22.31
N ASN A 166 -16.46 -15.19 21.23
CA ASN A 166 -15.92 -15.00 19.89
C ASN A 166 -16.07 -13.54 19.42
N ILE A 167 -17.17 -12.87 19.77
CA ILE A 167 -17.35 -11.43 19.48
C ILE A 167 -16.34 -10.59 20.26
N ASP A 168 -16.10 -10.88 21.54
CA ASP A 168 -15.08 -10.20 22.36
C ASP A 168 -13.68 -10.34 21.77
N ASN A 169 -13.28 -11.56 21.42
CA ASN A 169 -12.00 -11.83 20.77
C ASN A 169 -11.87 -11.09 19.42
N ALA A 170 -12.94 -11.06 18.62
CA ALA A 170 -12.95 -10.35 17.34
C ALA A 170 -12.83 -8.83 17.54
N ALA A 171 -13.47 -8.28 18.57
CA ALA A 171 -13.34 -6.87 18.93
C ALA A 171 -11.90 -6.53 19.34
N ASP A 172 -11.24 -7.40 20.13
CA ASP A 172 -9.82 -7.20 20.49
C ASP A 172 -8.91 -7.21 19.26
N GLN A 173 -9.13 -8.12 18.31
CA GLN A 173 -8.38 -8.15 17.05
C GLN A 173 -8.61 -6.88 16.20
N VAL A 174 -9.84 -6.36 16.15
CA VAL A 174 -10.13 -5.10 15.46
C VAL A 174 -9.45 -3.94 16.15
N ALA A 175 -9.43 -3.90 17.49
CA ALA A 175 -8.74 -2.86 18.24
C ALA A 175 -7.23 -2.86 17.99
N GLU A 176 -6.59 -4.03 18.02
CA GLU A 176 -5.16 -4.20 17.73
C GLU A 176 -4.85 -3.79 16.28
N GLY A 177 -5.59 -4.33 15.30
CA GLY A 177 -5.40 -3.98 13.89
C GLY A 177 -5.64 -2.49 13.58
N SER A 178 -6.55 -1.85 14.31
CA SER A 178 -6.78 -0.40 14.20
C SER A 178 -5.60 0.39 14.75
N ASN A 179 -5.00 -0.05 15.86
CA ASN A 179 -3.81 0.61 16.41
C ASN A 179 -2.62 0.49 15.44
N ASP A 180 -2.41 -0.68 14.85
CA ASP A 180 -1.37 -0.90 13.85
C ASP A 180 -1.60 -0.04 12.59
N LEU A 181 -2.86 0.07 12.14
CA LEU A 181 -3.21 0.92 11.01
C LEU A 181 -2.97 2.41 11.32
N ALA A 182 -3.25 2.86 12.54
CA ALA A 182 -2.98 4.23 12.98
C ALA A 182 -1.47 4.51 13.00
N MET A 183 -0.65 3.59 13.52
CA MET A 183 0.82 3.70 13.50
C MET A 183 1.35 3.75 12.07
N SER A 184 0.90 2.83 11.21
CA SER A 184 1.30 2.78 9.79
C SER A 184 0.92 4.06 9.04
N SER A 185 -0.24 4.64 9.36
CA SER A 185 -0.70 5.91 8.79
C SER A 185 0.18 7.06 9.23
N GLN A 186 0.60 7.10 10.50
CA GLN A 186 1.52 8.10 11.02
C GLN A 186 2.89 8.03 10.33
N GLU A 187 3.43 6.82 10.15
CA GLU A 187 4.68 6.59 9.43
C GLU A 187 4.55 7.03 7.95
N LEU A 188 3.41 6.77 7.31
CA LEU A 188 3.15 7.20 5.94
C LEU A 188 3.10 8.73 5.84
N ALA A 189 2.46 9.43 6.79
CA ALA A 189 2.42 10.88 6.83
C ALA A 189 3.81 11.50 7.04
N GLU A 190 4.62 10.94 7.92
CA GLU A 190 6.01 11.35 8.12
C GLU A 190 6.86 11.10 6.86
N GLY A 191 6.68 9.93 6.24
CA GLY A 191 7.30 9.59 4.95
C GLY A 191 6.93 10.57 3.84
N ALA A 192 5.65 10.93 3.71
CA ALA A 192 5.16 11.92 2.76
C ALA A 192 5.79 13.30 3.02
N THR A 193 5.88 13.73 4.29
CA THR A 193 6.53 14.99 4.66
C THR A 193 8.01 15.01 4.28
N ASN A 194 8.73 13.93 4.55
CA ASN A 194 10.14 13.79 4.17
C ASN A 194 10.33 13.77 2.64
N GLN A 195 9.43 13.11 1.91
CA GLN A 195 9.42 13.14 0.44
C GLN A 195 9.18 14.56 -0.10
N ALA A 196 8.25 15.31 0.48
CA ALA A 196 8.00 16.70 0.09
C ALA A 196 9.26 17.57 0.25
N ALA A 197 9.96 17.43 1.38
CA ALA A 197 11.21 18.15 1.62
C ALA A 197 12.32 17.76 0.63
N ALA A 198 12.45 16.47 0.31
CA ALA A 198 13.42 15.99 -0.68
C ALA A 198 13.12 16.55 -2.08
N ILE A 199 11.84 16.59 -2.48
CA ILE A 199 11.42 17.16 -3.78
C ILE A 199 11.77 18.66 -3.84
N GLN A 200 11.55 19.43 -2.77
CA GLN A 200 11.94 20.85 -2.76
C GLN A 200 13.45 21.03 -3.00
N GLY A 201 14.30 20.20 -2.41
CA GLY A 201 15.75 20.21 -2.67
C GLY A 201 16.11 19.83 -4.11
N LEU A 202 15.39 18.87 -4.69
CA LEU A 202 15.59 18.46 -6.08
C LEU A 202 15.13 19.51 -7.08
N VAL A 203 14.04 20.21 -6.82
CA VAL A 203 13.56 21.35 -7.64
C VAL A 203 14.62 22.46 -7.69
N GLN A 204 15.24 22.77 -6.55
CA GLN A 204 16.35 23.74 -6.53
C GLN A 204 17.54 23.23 -7.35
N THR A 205 17.90 21.96 -7.23
CA THR A 205 18.99 21.35 -8.02
C THR A 205 18.70 21.42 -9.52
N VAL A 206 17.46 21.17 -9.95
CA VAL A 206 17.02 21.30 -11.35
C VAL A 206 17.13 22.73 -11.84
N LYS A 207 16.78 23.72 -11.00
CA LYS A 207 16.93 25.13 -11.33
C LYS A 207 18.40 25.49 -11.58
N ASP A 208 19.30 25.03 -10.70
CA ASP A 208 20.74 25.27 -10.83
C ASP A 208 21.30 24.61 -12.11
N VAL A 209 20.88 23.38 -12.41
CA VAL A 209 21.26 22.69 -13.65
C VAL A 209 20.72 23.41 -14.89
N THR A 210 19.49 23.93 -14.82
CA THR A 210 18.88 24.72 -15.91
C THR A 210 19.71 25.97 -16.21
N GLU A 211 20.13 26.69 -15.17
CA GLU A 211 21.00 27.86 -15.31
C GLU A 211 22.34 27.48 -15.93
N GLN A 212 22.95 26.38 -15.48
CA GLN A 212 24.22 25.90 -16.04
C GLN A 212 24.11 25.52 -17.53
N VAL A 213 22.99 24.93 -17.96
CA VAL A 213 22.74 24.61 -19.38
C VAL A 213 22.61 25.89 -20.21
N GLN A 214 21.95 26.93 -19.68
CA GLN A 214 21.86 28.22 -20.36
C GLN A 214 23.22 28.91 -20.47
N GLU A 215 24.04 28.86 -19.41
CA GLU A 215 25.41 29.37 -19.43
C GLU A 215 26.27 28.64 -20.46
N ASN A 216 26.21 27.31 -20.51
CA ASN A 216 26.93 26.51 -21.49
C ASN A 216 26.55 26.90 -22.92
N THR A 217 25.26 27.13 -23.17
CA THR A 217 24.76 27.57 -24.48
C THR A 217 25.32 28.94 -24.87
N ARG A 218 25.32 29.91 -23.95
CA ARG A 218 25.94 31.23 -24.18
C ARG A 218 27.45 31.14 -24.40
N ALA A 219 28.13 30.30 -23.63
CA ALA A 219 29.57 30.09 -23.74
C ALA A 219 29.94 29.47 -25.09
N THR A 220 29.13 28.51 -25.59
CA THR A 220 29.33 27.91 -26.91
C THR A 220 29.08 28.90 -28.04
N ASP A 221 28.03 29.72 -27.97
CA ASP A 221 27.79 30.77 -28.98
C ASP A 221 28.95 31.77 -29.04
N ASN A 222 29.47 32.21 -27.88
CA ASN A 222 30.64 33.08 -27.82
C ASN A 222 31.91 32.42 -28.40
N ALA A 223 32.13 31.13 -28.08
CA ALA A 223 33.27 30.39 -28.59
C ALA A 223 33.18 30.22 -30.12
N HIS A 224 31.99 29.97 -30.65
CA HIS A 224 31.73 29.86 -32.09
C HIS A 224 32.10 31.17 -32.81
N ASP A 225 31.64 32.30 -32.30
CA ASP A 225 31.91 33.61 -32.88
C ASP A 225 33.40 33.98 -32.83
N ASN A 226 34.08 33.61 -31.75
CA ASN A 226 35.53 33.82 -31.62
C ASN A 226 36.32 32.95 -32.60
N ALA A 227 35.97 31.66 -32.75
CA ALA A 227 36.62 30.77 -33.71
C ALA A 227 36.46 31.31 -35.14
N LYS A 228 35.27 31.79 -35.50
CA LYS A 228 35.00 32.43 -36.80
C LYS A 228 35.85 33.68 -37.02
N LYS A 229 36.00 34.55 -36.01
CA LYS A 229 36.86 35.74 -36.10
C LYS A 229 38.33 35.36 -36.31
N ILE A 230 38.82 34.34 -35.62
CA ILE A 230 40.20 33.84 -35.77
C ILE A 230 40.43 33.30 -37.19
N ALA A 231 39.50 32.50 -37.72
CA ALA A 231 39.58 31.98 -39.08
C ALA A 231 39.63 33.10 -40.14
N VAL A 232 38.80 34.15 -39.98
CA VAL A 232 38.84 35.33 -40.86
C VAL A 232 40.18 36.05 -40.76
N GLN A 233 40.72 36.23 -39.55
CA GLN A 233 42.01 36.91 -39.35
C GLN A 233 43.19 36.09 -39.91
N ALA A 234 43.16 34.76 -39.79
CA ALA A 234 44.14 33.87 -40.39
C ALA A 234 44.11 33.99 -41.92
N LYS A 235 42.91 34.02 -42.53
CA LYS A 235 42.75 34.22 -43.97
C LYS A 235 43.31 35.57 -44.46
N ILE A 236 43.03 36.66 -43.75
CA ILE A 236 43.62 37.98 -44.06
C ILE A 236 45.15 37.91 -43.96
N SER A 237 45.68 37.19 -42.97
CA SER A 237 47.13 37.06 -42.78
C SER A 237 47.77 36.23 -43.90
N GLN A 238 47.07 35.23 -44.42
CA GLN A 238 47.46 34.47 -45.60
C GLN A 238 47.54 35.35 -46.86
N GLU A 239 46.52 36.18 -47.12
CA GLU A 239 46.52 37.15 -48.23
C GLU A 239 47.72 38.12 -48.14
N LYS A 240 48.09 38.53 -46.92
CA LYS A 240 49.28 39.37 -46.68
C LYS A 240 50.60 38.64 -46.92
N MET A 241 50.68 37.34 -46.66
CA MET A 241 51.84 36.53 -47.02
C MET A 241 51.98 36.40 -48.55
N GLU A 242 50.88 36.28 -49.29
CA GLU A 242 50.93 36.29 -50.77
C GLU A 242 51.40 37.64 -51.34
N GLU A 243 50.98 38.76 -50.73
CA GLU A 243 51.54 40.09 -51.04
C GLU A 243 53.05 40.14 -50.79
N LEU A 244 53.52 39.60 -49.66
CA LEU A 244 54.94 39.56 -49.31
C LEU A 244 55.75 38.69 -50.27
N THR A 245 55.26 37.51 -50.65
CA THR A 245 55.90 36.63 -51.64
C THR A 245 56.09 37.33 -52.98
N ARG A 246 55.07 38.04 -53.47
CA ARG A 246 55.16 38.83 -54.71
C ARG A 246 56.18 39.96 -54.62
N ALA A 247 56.24 40.65 -53.48
CA ALA A 247 57.26 41.68 -53.24
C ALA A 247 58.67 41.09 -53.26
N MET A 248 58.88 39.92 -52.64
CA MET A 248 60.16 39.22 -52.64
C MET A 248 60.56 38.72 -54.04
N GLU A 249 59.61 38.21 -54.84
CA GLU A 249 59.86 37.91 -56.26
C GLU A 249 60.31 39.13 -57.05
N THR A 250 59.67 40.28 -56.83
CA THR A 250 60.08 41.55 -57.45
C THR A 250 61.50 41.94 -57.02
N ILE A 251 61.86 41.78 -55.75
CA ILE A 251 63.22 42.04 -55.24
C ILE A 251 64.23 41.07 -55.88
N LYS A 252 63.87 39.79 -56.06
CA LYS A 252 64.71 38.79 -56.72
C LYS A 252 64.95 39.15 -58.18
N GLU A 253 63.91 39.52 -58.92
CA GLU A 253 64.00 39.96 -60.32
C GLU A 253 64.91 41.18 -60.47
N THR A 254 64.65 42.24 -59.70
CA THR A 254 65.47 43.46 -59.72
C THR A 254 66.92 43.21 -59.30
N SER A 255 67.16 42.33 -58.32
CA SER A 255 68.52 41.93 -57.93
C SER A 255 69.24 41.19 -59.06
N ASN A 256 68.55 40.33 -59.80
CA ASN A 256 69.13 39.64 -60.96
C ASN A 256 69.48 40.64 -62.09
N GLU A 257 68.63 41.64 -62.33
CA GLU A 257 68.94 42.70 -63.29
C GLU A 257 70.16 43.53 -62.88
N ILE A 258 70.24 43.92 -61.60
CA ILE A 258 71.44 44.58 -61.07
C ILE A 258 72.67 43.69 -61.25
N GLY A 259 72.55 42.39 -60.98
CA GLY A 259 73.63 41.42 -61.19
C GLY A 259 74.17 41.42 -62.63
N LYS A 260 73.29 41.52 -63.64
CA LYS A 260 73.70 41.65 -65.05
C LYS A 260 74.47 42.94 -65.31
N ILE A 261 73.96 44.07 -64.80
CA ILE A 261 74.63 45.37 -64.94
C ILE A 261 76.03 45.34 -64.31
N ILE A 262 76.20 44.68 -63.16
CA ILE A 262 77.50 44.54 -62.51
C ILE A 262 78.49 43.71 -63.35
N VAL A 263 78.02 42.66 -64.03
CA VAL A 263 78.85 41.91 -64.98
C VAL A 263 79.30 42.79 -66.15
N ASP A 264 78.40 43.61 -66.71
CA ASP A 264 78.74 44.55 -67.78
C ASP A 264 79.78 45.59 -67.31
N ILE A 265 79.66 46.08 -66.06
CA ILE A 265 80.64 47.01 -65.45
C ILE A 265 82.00 46.34 -65.27
N GLU A 266 82.04 45.08 -64.82
CA GLU A 266 83.28 44.30 -64.71
C GLU A 266 83.96 44.14 -66.08
N GLU A 267 83.17 43.86 -67.13
CA GLU A 267 83.67 43.77 -68.50
C GLU A 267 84.22 45.12 -69.00
N ILE A 268 83.50 46.23 -68.80
CA ILE A 268 83.96 47.57 -69.17
C ILE A 268 85.25 47.92 -68.43
N ALA A 269 85.36 47.59 -67.14
CA ALA A 269 86.57 47.82 -66.35
C ALA A 269 87.75 46.99 -66.90
N SER A 270 87.53 45.73 -67.24
CA SER A 270 88.55 44.87 -67.88
C SER A 270 89.00 45.40 -69.25
N GLN A 271 88.06 45.83 -70.09
CA GLN A 271 88.35 46.46 -71.39
C GLN A 271 89.13 47.77 -71.22
N THR A 272 88.76 48.59 -70.23
CA THR A 272 89.45 49.85 -69.90
C THR A 272 90.87 49.59 -69.40
N ASN A 273 91.06 48.54 -68.59
CA ASN A 273 92.38 48.09 -68.16
C ASN A 273 93.26 47.70 -69.35
N LEU A 274 92.73 46.92 -70.31
CA LEU A 274 93.44 46.55 -71.54
C LEU A 274 93.77 47.76 -72.43
N LEU A 275 92.83 48.69 -72.60
CA LEU A 275 93.04 49.96 -73.32
C LEU A 275 94.15 50.80 -72.68
N SER A 276 94.15 50.90 -71.36
CA SER A 276 95.17 51.64 -70.61
C SER A 276 96.54 51.00 -70.69
N LEU A 277 96.62 49.67 -70.72
CA LEU A 277 97.86 48.92 -70.94
C LEU A 277 98.42 49.19 -72.34
N ASN A 278 97.57 49.16 -73.37
CA ASN A 278 97.96 49.51 -74.73
C ASN A 278 98.45 50.96 -74.82
N ALA A 279 97.78 51.90 -74.14
CA ALA A 279 98.20 53.29 -74.07
C ALA A 279 99.55 53.47 -73.33
N ALA A 280 99.78 52.71 -72.25
CA ALA A 280 101.05 52.72 -71.53
C ALA A 280 102.20 52.17 -72.39
N ILE A 281 101.94 51.12 -73.18
CA ILE A 281 102.91 50.56 -74.14
C ILE A 281 103.26 51.59 -75.22
N GLU A 282 102.27 52.25 -75.82
CA GLU A 282 102.52 53.25 -76.88
C GLU A 282 103.19 54.52 -76.31
N ALA A 283 102.87 54.92 -75.07
CA ALA A 283 103.56 56.00 -74.37
C ALA A 283 105.03 55.67 -74.08
N ALA A 284 105.34 54.42 -73.72
CA ALA A 284 106.72 53.94 -73.58
C ALA A 284 107.47 53.94 -74.93
N ARG A 285 106.77 53.63 -76.02
CA ARG A 285 107.30 53.64 -77.39
C ARG A 285 107.64 55.05 -77.90
N ALA A 286 106.91 56.07 -77.45
CA ALA A 286 107.15 57.48 -77.78
C ALA A 286 108.30 58.14 -76.98
N GLY A 287 108.93 57.43 -76.04
CA GLY A 287 110.12 57.90 -75.31
C GLY A 287 109.86 59.14 -74.43
N GLU A 288 110.75 60.14 -74.48
CA GLU A 288 110.66 61.36 -73.65
C GLU A 288 109.36 62.16 -73.90
N ALA A 289 108.80 62.13 -75.12
CA ALA A 289 107.57 62.83 -75.47
C ALA A 289 106.29 62.18 -74.87
N GLY A 290 106.37 60.91 -74.47
CA GLY A 290 105.23 60.12 -73.96
C GLY A 290 105.09 60.09 -72.44
N LYS A 291 106.03 60.67 -71.66
CA LYS A 291 106.05 60.56 -70.19
C LYS A 291 104.75 61.02 -69.50
N GLY A 292 104.15 62.12 -69.96
CA GLY A 292 102.86 62.60 -69.42
C GLY A 292 101.70 61.65 -69.71
N PHE A 293 101.68 61.07 -70.92
CA PHE A 293 100.69 60.07 -71.31
C PHE A 293 100.84 58.75 -70.55
N ALA A 294 102.07 58.32 -70.26
CA ALA A 294 102.34 57.11 -69.47
C ALA A 294 101.77 57.22 -68.05
N VAL A 295 101.88 58.39 -67.40
CA VAL A 295 101.31 58.61 -66.06
C VAL A 295 99.77 58.55 -66.10
N VAL A 296 99.15 59.16 -67.11
CA VAL A 296 97.69 59.11 -67.27
C VAL A 296 97.22 57.68 -67.54
N ALA A 297 97.91 56.94 -68.41
CA ALA A 297 97.61 55.54 -68.69
C ALA A 297 97.69 54.65 -67.44
N GLU A 298 98.70 54.82 -66.59
CA GLU A 298 98.82 54.07 -65.33
C GLU A 298 97.71 54.43 -64.31
N GLN A 299 97.30 55.70 -64.24
CA GLN A 299 96.17 56.12 -63.40
C GLN A 299 94.84 55.52 -63.89
N ILE A 300 94.61 55.47 -65.21
CA ILE A 300 93.44 54.82 -65.80
C ILE A 300 93.46 53.31 -65.51
N ARG A 301 94.64 52.67 -65.63
CA ARG A 301 94.84 51.24 -65.33
C ARG A 301 94.43 50.92 -63.89
N LYS A 302 94.93 51.70 -62.95
CA LYS A 302 94.61 51.54 -61.53
C LYS A 302 93.12 51.77 -61.24
N LEU A 303 92.52 52.79 -61.84
CA LEU A 303 91.07 53.06 -61.69
C LEU A 303 90.22 51.91 -62.26
N ALA A 304 90.67 51.30 -63.36
CA ALA A 304 90.03 50.15 -63.97
C ALA A 304 90.15 48.88 -63.11
N GLU A 305 91.33 48.60 -62.54
CA GLU A 305 91.53 47.50 -61.57
C GLU A 305 90.65 47.69 -60.31
N ASP A 306 90.61 48.91 -59.75
CA ASP A 306 89.78 49.23 -58.60
C ASP A 306 88.28 49.09 -58.93
N SER A 307 87.85 49.52 -60.13
CA SER A 307 86.47 49.37 -60.61
C SER A 307 86.07 47.91 -60.78
N ALA A 308 86.95 47.07 -61.36
CA ALA A 308 86.71 45.64 -61.50
C ALA A 308 86.58 44.96 -60.12
N LYS A 309 87.46 45.31 -59.18
CA LYS A 309 87.40 44.79 -57.80
C LYS A 309 86.10 45.18 -57.08
N SER A 310 85.67 46.43 -57.24
CA SER A 310 84.38 46.90 -56.71
C SER A 310 83.21 46.14 -57.35
N ALA A 311 83.22 45.93 -58.67
CA ALA A 311 82.19 45.17 -59.38
C ALA A 311 82.08 43.72 -58.84
N VAL A 312 83.20 43.01 -58.66
CA VAL A 312 83.22 41.67 -58.07
C VAL A 312 82.63 41.67 -56.65
N THR A 313 83.01 42.65 -55.83
CA THR A 313 82.49 42.76 -54.45
C THR A 313 80.97 43.03 -54.46
N THR A 314 80.49 43.89 -55.35
CA THR A 314 79.05 44.15 -55.49
C THR A 314 78.30 42.91 -55.99
N LYS A 315 78.89 42.15 -56.92
CA LYS A 315 78.32 40.88 -57.40
C LYS A 315 78.11 39.89 -56.26
N GLU A 316 79.11 39.72 -55.38
CA GLU A 316 78.99 38.86 -54.20
C GLU A 316 77.86 39.31 -53.26
N LEU A 317 77.69 40.62 -53.07
CA LEU A 317 76.60 41.19 -52.26
C LEU A 317 75.22 40.97 -52.90
N ILE A 318 75.12 41.06 -54.23
CA ILE A 318 73.88 40.78 -54.97
C ILE A 318 73.54 39.28 -54.88
N ASP A 319 74.51 38.39 -55.09
CA ASP A 319 74.30 36.95 -54.94
C ASP A 319 73.88 36.59 -53.51
N LYS A 320 74.44 37.26 -52.51
CA LYS A 320 74.00 37.11 -51.12
C LYS A 320 72.56 37.60 -50.93
N SER A 321 72.20 38.75 -51.51
CA SER A 321 70.84 39.30 -51.42
C SER A 321 69.81 38.36 -52.06
N ILE A 322 70.12 37.78 -53.22
CA ILE A 322 69.26 36.79 -53.89
C ILE A 322 69.04 35.57 -52.99
N ARG A 323 70.10 35.06 -52.33
CA ARG A 323 69.97 33.93 -51.38
C ARG A 323 69.10 34.26 -50.18
N GLU A 324 69.24 35.46 -49.59
CA GLU A 324 68.41 35.89 -48.46
C GLU A 324 66.94 36.06 -48.87
N VAL A 325 66.67 36.58 -50.06
CA VAL A 325 65.31 36.68 -50.61
C VAL A 325 64.70 35.30 -50.82
N GLN A 326 65.47 34.33 -51.34
CA GLN A 326 65.00 32.96 -51.53
C GLN A 326 64.66 32.29 -50.20
N LYS A 327 65.48 32.49 -49.17
CA LYS A 327 65.18 32.06 -47.81
C LYS A 327 63.92 32.76 -47.25
N GLY A 328 63.72 34.04 -47.57
CA GLY A 328 62.51 34.78 -47.23
C GLY A 328 61.25 34.17 -47.86
N ASN A 329 61.33 33.73 -49.12
CA ASN A 329 60.24 33.03 -49.79
C ASN A 329 59.91 31.70 -49.12
N GLU A 330 60.91 30.87 -48.79
CA GLU A 330 60.70 29.61 -48.08
C GLU A 330 60.03 29.81 -46.72
N ILE A 331 60.42 30.85 -45.97
CA ILE A 331 59.78 31.19 -44.69
C ILE A 331 58.33 31.62 -44.89
N THR A 332 58.05 32.42 -45.92
CA THR A 332 56.71 32.94 -46.22
C THR A 332 55.77 31.82 -46.66
N GLU A 333 56.25 30.88 -47.47
CA GLU A 333 55.51 29.69 -47.91
C GLU A 333 55.13 28.81 -46.70
N ARG A 334 56.09 28.47 -45.84
CA ARG A 334 55.81 27.70 -44.61
C ARG A 334 54.86 28.42 -43.65
N THR A 335 54.91 29.75 -43.60
CA THR A 335 53.99 30.55 -42.79
C THR A 335 52.57 30.52 -43.37
N THR A 336 52.44 30.51 -44.70
CA THR A 336 51.17 30.35 -45.42
C THR A 336 50.55 28.98 -45.14
N GLU A 337 51.33 27.90 -45.19
CA GLU A 337 50.88 26.55 -44.80
C GLU A 337 50.40 26.51 -43.35
N SER A 338 51.12 27.17 -42.44
CA SER A 338 50.73 27.24 -41.03
C SER A 338 49.39 27.96 -40.83
N PHE A 339 49.08 28.99 -41.64
CA PHE A 339 47.77 29.64 -41.59
C PHE A 339 46.65 28.75 -42.14
N ASP A 340 46.91 27.93 -43.15
CA ASP A 340 45.94 26.95 -43.68
C ASP A 340 45.59 25.90 -42.62
N ASP A 341 46.59 25.40 -41.90
CA ASP A 341 46.37 24.49 -40.76
C ASP A 341 45.54 25.15 -39.65
N VAL A 342 45.81 26.41 -39.31
CA VAL A 342 45.00 27.17 -38.34
C VAL A 342 43.54 27.27 -38.78
N ILE A 343 43.28 27.54 -40.06
CA ILE A 343 41.91 27.63 -40.59
C ILE A 343 41.20 26.28 -40.47
N LYS A 344 41.85 25.17 -40.85
CA LYS A 344 41.31 23.81 -40.72
C LYS A 344 41.00 23.45 -39.26
N GLU A 345 41.90 23.75 -38.34
CA GLU A 345 41.68 23.52 -36.90
C GLU A 345 40.53 24.37 -36.35
N MET A 346 40.37 25.61 -36.82
CA MET A 346 39.20 26.43 -36.45
C MET A 346 37.89 25.82 -36.96
N ASP A 347 37.85 25.24 -38.15
CA ASP A 347 36.67 24.52 -38.65
C ASP A 347 36.32 23.30 -37.77
N HIS A 348 37.34 22.55 -37.33
CA HIS A 348 37.15 21.45 -36.37
C HIS A 348 36.58 21.94 -35.02
N ILE A 349 37.07 23.07 -34.52
CA ILE A 349 36.55 23.69 -33.28
C ILE A 349 35.09 24.12 -33.47
N VAL A 350 34.73 24.72 -34.60
CA VAL A 350 33.35 25.11 -34.91
C VAL A 350 32.41 23.89 -34.91
N LEU A 351 32.83 22.78 -35.52
CA LEU A 351 32.07 21.52 -35.50
C LEU A 351 31.93 20.94 -34.09
N ALA A 352 32.99 20.98 -33.28
CA ALA A 352 32.94 20.53 -31.89
C ALA A 352 31.97 21.37 -31.05
N ILE A 353 31.98 22.69 -31.23
CA ILE A 353 31.06 23.62 -30.56
C ILE A 353 29.61 23.34 -30.98
N ALA A 354 29.35 23.08 -32.27
CA ALA A 354 28.02 22.71 -32.74
C ALA A 354 27.49 21.43 -32.06
N ASN A 355 28.36 20.43 -31.87
CA ASN A 355 27.99 19.21 -31.15
C ASN A 355 27.68 19.47 -29.66
N ILE A 356 28.45 20.34 -28.99
CA ILE A 356 28.18 20.74 -27.61
C ILE A 356 26.82 21.44 -27.52
N ARG A 357 26.50 22.34 -28.45
CA ARG A 357 25.21 23.02 -28.50
C ARG A 357 24.04 22.05 -28.64
N ILE A 358 24.14 21.07 -29.55
CA ILE A 358 23.13 20.01 -29.70
C ILE A 358 22.96 19.21 -28.40
N ALA A 359 24.06 18.92 -27.70
CA ALA A 359 24.02 18.22 -26.42
C ALA A 359 23.35 19.08 -25.32
N SER A 360 23.66 20.38 -25.26
CA SER A 360 23.03 21.32 -24.33
C SER A 360 21.53 21.50 -24.59
N ASP A 361 21.11 21.56 -25.86
CA ASP A 361 19.68 21.60 -26.22
C ASP A 361 18.95 20.34 -25.75
N LYS A 362 19.57 19.15 -25.92
CA LYS A 362 19.02 17.89 -25.39
C LYS A 362 18.95 17.89 -23.86
N GLN A 363 19.99 18.36 -23.17
CA GLN A 363 19.98 18.51 -21.72
C GLN A 363 18.83 19.42 -21.28
N ALA A 364 18.59 20.55 -21.95
CA ALA A 364 17.49 21.45 -21.64
C ALA A 364 16.11 20.76 -21.74
N VAL A 365 15.92 19.89 -22.73
CA VAL A 365 14.68 19.10 -22.85
C VAL A 365 14.56 18.10 -21.71
N SER A 366 15.61 17.32 -21.44
CA SER A 366 15.59 16.33 -20.34
C SER A 366 15.36 16.97 -18.97
N VAL A 367 15.90 18.16 -18.74
CA VAL A 367 15.69 18.91 -17.50
C VAL A 367 14.23 19.33 -17.33
N ARG A 368 13.53 19.75 -18.40
CA ARG A 368 12.08 20.04 -18.35
C ARG A 368 11.24 18.79 -18.11
N GLU A 369 11.63 17.64 -18.66
CA GLU A 369 10.96 16.37 -18.40
C GLU A 369 11.10 15.96 -16.93
N ILE A 370 12.29 16.15 -16.35
CA ILE A 370 12.52 15.92 -14.91
C ILE A 370 11.66 16.86 -14.07
N GLU A 371 11.56 18.14 -14.44
CA GLU A 371 10.73 19.14 -13.76
C GLU A 371 9.24 18.72 -13.74
N SER A 372 8.70 18.31 -14.89
CA SER A 372 7.33 17.79 -14.98
C SER A 372 7.14 16.48 -14.18
N GLY A 373 8.18 15.64 -14.13
CA GLY A 373 8.20 14.46 -13.27
C GLY A 373 8.02 14.81 -11.79
N PHE A 374 8.62 15.90 -11.33
CA PHE A 374 8.46 16.35 -9.94
C PHE A 374 7.05 16.84 -9.62
N GLU A 375 6.36 17.51 -10.54
CA GLU A 375 4.96 17.88 -10.35
C GLU A 375 4.08 16.64 -10.10
N SER A 376 4.33 15.56 -10.86
CA SER A 376 3.61 14.30 -10.70
C SER A 376 3.92 13.63 -9.36
N ILE A 377 5.19 13.62 -8.94
CA ILE A 377 5.57 13.06 -7.63
C ILE A 377 4.97 13.90 -6.50
N SER A 378 4.97 15.23 -6.60
CA SER A 378 4.33 16.11 -5.61
C SER A 378 2.84 15.79 -5.44
N ALA A 379 2.11 15.52 -6.51
CA ALA A 379 0.71 15.11 -6.43
C ALA A 379 0.53 13.77 -5.68
N VAL A 380 1.45 12.81 -5.89
CA VAL A 380 1.44 11.53 -5.16
C VAL A 380 1.74 11.74 -3.67
N VAL A 381 2.70 12.61 -3.34
CA VAL A 381 3.02 12.94 -1.94
C VAL A 381 1.82 13.55 -1.23
N GLU A 382 1.11 14.48 -1.88
CA GLU A 382 -0.11 15.07 -1.34
C GLU A 382 -1.22 14.01 -1.16
N SER A 383 -1.40 13.13 -2.15
CA SER A 383 -2.35 12.01 -2.05
C SER A 383 -2.00 11.04 -0.92
N ASN A 384 -0.71 10.75 -0.68
CA ASN A 384 -0.28 9.90 0.41
C ASN A 384 -0.53 10.55 1.77
N SER A 385 -0.30 11.85 1.89
CA SER A 385 -0.60 12.61 3.11
C SER A 385 -2.09 12.59 3.43
N ALA A 386 -2.94 12.84 2.42
CA ALA A 386 -4.39 12.77 2.59
C ALA A 386 -4.88 11.36 2.95
N ALA A 387 -4.36 10.34 2.28
CA ALA A 387 -4.70 8.94 2.57
C ALA A 387 -4.25 8.50 3.97
N ALA A 388 -3.10 9.00 4.44
CA ALA A 388 -2.62 8.77 5.80
C ALA A 388 -3.55 9.41 6.85
N GLU A 389 -3.99 10.66 6.64
CA GLU A 389 -4.95 11.32 7.54
C GLU A 389 -6.29 10.59 7.58
N GLU A 390 -6.83 10.19 6.43
CA GLU A 390 -8.09 9.45 6.33
C GLU A 390 -7.99 8.07 6.99
N SER A 391 -6.88 7.35 6.78
CA SER A 391 -6.62 6.04 7.38
C SER A 391 -6.47 6.14 8.90
N SER A 392 -5.82 7.20 9.40
CA SER A 392 -5.71 7.48 10.83
C SER A 392 -7.08 7.76 11.46
N ALA A 393 -7.92 8.58 10.83
CA ALA A 393 -9.28 8.84 11.29
C ALA A 393 -10.15 7.57 11.30
N THR A 394 -10.08 6.77 10.24
CA THR A 394 -10.80 5.49 10.13
C THR A 394 -10.34 4.51 11.22
N SER A 395 -9.03 4.46 11.50
CA SER A 395 -8.46 3.63 12.57
C SER A 395 -9.00 4.01 13.94
N GLN A 396 -9.10 5.31 14.23
CA GLN A 396 -9.69 5.80 15.48
C GLN A 396 -11.17 5.41 15.60
N GLU A 397 -11.92 5.49 14.50
CA GLU A 397 -13.33 5.06 14.47
C GLU A 397 -13.46 3.55 14.71
N LEU A 398 -12.66 2.72 14.03
CA LEU A 398 -12.67 1.27 14.23
C LEU A 398 -12.29 0.87 15.66
N SER A 399 -11.30 1.53 16.26
CA SER A 399 -10.92 1.34 17.66
C SER A 399 -12.08 1.68 18.61
N ALA A 400 -12.79 2.79 18.35
CA ALA A 400 -13.97 3.17 19.12
C ALA A 400 -15.13 2.16 18.96
N GLN A 401 -15.35 1.63 17.76
CA GLN A 401 -16.37 0.59 17.51
C GLN A 401 -16.03 -0.72 18.20
N ALA A 402 -14.77 -1.14 18.18
CA ALA A 402 -14.30 -2.31 18.91
C ALA A 402 -14.49 -2.15 20.43
N ALA A 403 -14.13 -0.98 20.98
CA ALA A 403 -14.37 -0.67 22.40
C ALA A 403 -15.86 -0.67 22.75
N ALA A 404 -16.72 -0.15 21.86
CA ALA A 404 -18.16 -0.17 22.05
C ALA A 404 -18.72 -1.60 22.03
N LEU A 405 -18.28 -2.45 21.10
CA LEU A 405 -18.66 -3.86 21.04
C LEU A 405 -18.24 -4.61 22.30
N LYS A 406 -17.01 -4.39 22.79
CA LYS A 406 -16.52 -4.96 24.05
C LYS A 406 -17.40 -4.56 25.22
N GLY A 407 -17.73 -3.27 25.32
CA GLY A 407 -18.65 -2.77 26.35
C GLY A 407 -20.06 -3.37 26.27
N GLN A 408 -20.55 -3.76 25.09
CA GLN A 408 -21.81 -4.51 24.96
C GLN A 408 -21.67 -5.95 25.45
N VAL A 409 -20.54 -6.62 25.16
CA VAL A 409 -20.28 -7.98 25.62
C VAL A 409 -20.09 -8.05 27.14
N ASP A 410 -19.44 -7.04 27.73
CA ASP A 410 -19.21 -6.91 29.18
C ASP A 410 -20.53 -6.86 30.00
N HIS A 411 -21.65 -6.54 29.37
CA HIS A 411 -22.97 -6.61 30.02
C HIS A 411 -23.38 -8.05 30.37
N PHE A 412 -22.80 -9.05 29.68
CA PHE A 412 -23.15 -10.45 29.85
C PHE A 412 -22.15 -11.18 30.76
N GLN A 413 -22.67 -11.95 31.72
CA GLN A 413 -21.83 -12.84 32.54
C GLN A 413 -21.67 -14.15 31.79
N LEU A 414 -20.56 -14.31 31.08
CA LEU A 414 -20.30 -15.48 30.24
C LEU A 414 -19.95 -16.70 31.08
N ARG A 415 -20.31 -17.89 30.57
CA ARG A 415 -19.97 -19.16 31.21
C ARG A 415 -18.49 -19.49 31.08
N GLU A 416 -17.86 -19.88 32.19
CA GLU A 416 -16.41 -20.16 32.25
C GLU A 416 -16.02 -21.61 31.88
N ASP A 417 -16.97 -22.54 31.76
CA ASP A 417 -16.75 -23.99 31.61
C ASP A 417 -17.52 -24.66 30.45
#